data_AF-A0A382BVG8-F1
#
_entry.id   AF-A0A382BVG8-F1
#
_cell.length_a   1.000
_cell.length_b   1.000
_cell.length_c   1.000
_cell.angle_alpha   90.00
_cell.angle_beta   90.00
_cell.angle_gamma   90.00
#
_symmetry.space_group_name_H-M   'P 1'
#
loop_
_entity.id
_entity.type
_entity.pdbx_description
1 polymer ?
#
loop_
_entity_poly.entity_id
_entity_poly.type
_entity_poly.pdbx_seq_one_letter_code
_entity_poly.pdbx_strand_id
1 'polypeptide(L)'
;MVIAEHKADPRGSGTGSGVIGGMRTKAIIEDGERVGYACIDIETGESGVMAHREIDSRNRILGYGIDPSEVDRVGVPAIQNAVGNCEILVIDEVGKFSVESEGFV
;
A
#
# COMPACT_ATOMS: atom_id res chain seq x y z
N MET A 1 7.74 -2.93 -18.53
CA MET A 1 8.44 -2.86 -17.24
C MET A 1 9.37 -4.05 -17.16
N VAL A 2 10.67 -3.84 -17.38
CA VAL A 2 11.66 -4.92 -17.24
C VAL A 2 11.94 -5.03 -15.75
N ILE A 3 11.52 -6.14 -15.13
CA ILE A 3 11.87 -6.41 -13.74
C ILE A 3 13.32 -6.89 -13.77
N ALA A 4 14.27 -6.00 -13.47
CA ALA A 4 15.64 -6.41 -13.24
C ALA A 4 15.71 -7.07 -11.87
N GLU A 5 16.11 -8.34 -11.83
CA GLU A 5 16.39 -9.03 -10.57
C GLU A 5 17.54 -8.31 -9.85
N HIS A 6 17.24 -7.73 -8.68
CA HIS A 6 18.26 -7.14 -7.84
C HIS A 6 18.96 -8.26 -7.06
N LYS A 7 20.19 -8.58 -7.45
CA LYS A 7 21.06 -9.49 -6.72
C LYS A 7 21.60 -8.73 -5.50
N ALA A 8 21.23 -9.15 -4.30
CA ALA A 8 21.65 -8.52 -3.05
C ALA A 8 23.19 -8.32 -2.97
N ASP A 9 23.65 -7.10 -2.69
CA ASP A 9 25.06 -6.81 -2.37
C ASP A 9 25.33 -7.32 -0.94
N PRO A 10 26.34 -8.19 -0.72
CA PRO A 10 26.64 -8.78 0.58
C PRO A 10 27.28 -7.81 1.60
N ARG A 11 27.25 -6.49 1.39
CA ARG A 11 27.91 -5.50 2.25
C ARG A 11 26.94 -4.49 2.86
N GLY A 12 26.06 -4.99 3.70
CA GLY A 12 25.35 -4.21 4.71
C GLY A 12 25.54 -4.87 6.08
N SER A 13 26.42 -4.33 6.91
CA SER A 13 26.56 -4.75 8.31
C SER A 13 25.43 -4.13 9.14
N GLY A 14 24.50 -4.95 9.64
CA GLY A 14 23.53 -4.56 10.67
C GLY A 14 22.11 -4.99 10.35
N THR A 15 21.64 -6.04 11.03
CA THR A 15 20.22 -6.34 11.33
C THR A 15 19.15 -5.90 10.30
N GLY A 16 18.81 -6.78 9.35
CA GLY A 16 17.45 -6.92 8.82
C GLY A 16 16.83 -5.75 8.03
N SER A 17 17.61 -4.90 7.37
CA SER A 17 17.06 -3.85 6.49
C SER A 17 16.69 -4.45 5.11
N GLY A 18 15.41 -4.35 4.72
CA GLY A 18 14.95 -4.76 3.38
C GLY A 18 15.35 -3.74 2.32
N VAL A 19 15.78 -4.16 1.13
CA VAL A 19 16.17 -3.20 0.06
C VAL A 19 14.97 -2.35 -0.39
N ILE A 20 13.76 -2.92 -0.37
CA ILE A 20 12.52 -2.29 -0.83
C ILE A 20 11.44 -2.46 0.24
N GLY A 21 10.76 -1.37 0.57
CA GLY A 21 9.58 -1.38 1.44
C GLY A 21 8.55 -0.33 1.03
N GLY A 22 7.47 -0.23 1.79
CA GLY A 22 6.39 0.73 1.58
C GLY A 22 5.09 0.07 1.17
N MET A 23 4.27 0.77 0.41
CA MET A 23 2.89 0.38 0.09
C MET A 23 2.68 0.24 -1.42
N ARG A 24 2.01 -0.85 -1.82
CA ARG A 24 1.47 -1.02 -3.17
C ARG A 24 -0.04 -1.09 -3.16
N THR A 25 -0.67 -0.84 -4.30
CA THR A 25 -2.12 -0.93 -4.46
C THR A 25 -2.49 -2.16 -5.30
N LYS A 26 -3.60 -2.82 -4.95
CA LYS A 26 -4.14 -3.94 -5.73
C LYS A 26 -5.62 -3.74 -6.00
N ALA A 27 -6.01 -3.84 -7.28
CA ALA A 27 -7.41 -3.88 -7.66
C ALA A 27 -8.06 -5.20 -7.17
N ILE A 28 -9.26 -5.08 -6.61
CA ILE A 28 -10.13 -6.21 -6.25
C ILE A 28 -11.04 -6.45 -7.44
N ILE A 29 -11.00 -7.66 -7.98
CA ILE A 29 -11.75 -8.07 -9.17
C ILE A 29 -12.64 -9.24 -8.79
N GLU A 30 -13.94 -9.10 -9.02
CA GLU A 30 -14.96 -10.11 -8.80
C GLU A 30 -15.77 -10.24 -10.10
N ASP A 31 -15.98 -11.47 -10.57
CA ASP A 31 -16.69 -11.77 -11.83
C ASP A 31 -16.20 -10.96 -13.06
N GLY A 32 -14.90 -10.63 -13.09
CA GLY A 32 -14.28 -9.86 -14.16
C GLY A 32 -14.47 -8.34 -14.05
N GLU A 33 -15.21 -7.86 -13.06
CA GLU A 33 -15.38 -6.44 -12.77
C GLU A 33 -14.50 -5.98 -11.61
N ARG A 34 -14.04 -4.73 -11.68
CA ARG A 34 -13.30 -4.10 -10.59
C ARG A 34 -14.24 -3.56 -9.53
N VAL A 35 -14.24 -4.19 -8.36
CA VAL A 35 -15.16 -3.86 -7.26
C VAL A 35 -14.51 -3.07 -6.12
N GLY A 36 -13.18 -2.96 -6.11
CA GLY A 36 -12.49 -2.15 -5.12
C GLY A 36 -10.97 -2.11 -5.28
N TYR A 37 -10.31 -1.62 -4.24
CA TYR A 37 -8.87 -1.49 -4.14
C TYR A 37 -8.41 -1.78 -2.71
N ALA A 38 -7.31 -2.53 -2.61
CA ALA A 38 -6.62 -2.77 -1.36
C ALA A 38 -5.25 -2.10 -1.35
N CYS A 39 -4.85 -1.58 -0.19
CA CYS A 39 -3.46 -1.23 0.10
C CYS A 39 -2.75 -2.46 0.65
N ILE A 40 -1.47 -2.63 0.31
CA ILE A 40 -0.67 -3.79 0.69
C ILE A 40 0.71 -3.32 1.13
N ASP A 41 1.14 -3.75 2.31
CA ASP A 41 2.52 -3.64 2.77
C ASP A 41 3.43 -4.54 1.91
N ILE A 42 4.47 -3.96 1.33
CA ILE A 42 5.39 -4.65 0.43
C ILE A 42 6.22 -5.71 1.16
N GLU A 43 6.61 -5.48 2.41
CA GLU A 43 7.48 -6.39 3.16
C GLU A 43 6.70 -7.52 3.81
N THR A 44 5.59 -7.19 4.49
CA THR A 44 4.81 -8.18 5.24
C THR A 44 3.77 -8.88 4.38
N GLY A 45 3.33 -8.24 3.30
CA GLY A 45 2.19 -8.68 2.50
C GLY A 45 0.83 -8.44 3.17
N GLU A 46 0.80 -7.81 4.35
CA GLU A 46 -0.44 -7.40 5.00
C GLU A 46 -1.25 -6.50 4.08
N SER A 47 -2.58 -6.65 4.11
CA SER A 47 -3.46 -5.93 3.20
C SER A 47 -4.71 -5.40 3.89
N GLY A 48 -5.22 -4.28 3.40
CA GLY A 48 -6.45 -3.66 3.86
C GLY A 48 -7.28 -3.07 2.72
N VAL A 49 -8.60 -3.22 2.76
CA VAL A 49 -9.51 -2.76 1.70
C VAL A 49 -9.84 -1.29 1.90
N MET A 50 -9.10 -0.41 1.25
CA MET A 50 -9.28 1.05 1.38
C MET A 50 -10.46 1.61 0.58
N ALA A 51 -10.94 0.89 -0.44
CA ALA A 51 -12.09 1.30 -1.25
C ALA A 51 -12.85 0.08 -1.80
N HIS A 52 -14.18 0.05 -1.65
CA HIS A 52 -15.03 -1.02 -2.18
C HIS A 52 -16.45 -0.54 -2.50
N ARG A 53 -17.12 -1.14 -3.48
CA ARG A 53 -18.50 -0.77 -3.84
C ARG A 53 -19.48 -0.99 -2.70
N GLU A 54 -19.25 -2.03 -1.91
CA GLU A 54 -20.10 -2.45 -0.79
C GLU A 54 -19.79 -1.75 0.54
N ILE A 55 -18.70 -0.98 0.64
CA ILE A 55 -18.45 -0.17 1.83
C ILE A 55 -19.55 0.89 1.93
N ASP A 56 -20.33 0.85 3.01
CA ASP A 56 -21.32 1.87 3.34
C ASP A 56 -20.64 3.03 4.08
N SER A 57 -20.05 3.93 3.28
CA SER A 57 -19.41 5.15 3.76
C SER A 57 -20.09 6.36 3.14
N ARG A 58 -20.20 7.44 3.93
CA ARG A 58 -20.61 8.76 3.41
C ARG A 58 -19.59 9.32 2.44
N ASN A 59 -18.32 8.97 2.62
CA ASN A 59 -17.26 9.36 1.72
C ASN A 59 -17.18 8.34 0.57
N ARG A 60 -17.58 8.79 -0.63
CA ARG A 60 -17.59 7.95 -1.82
C ARG A 60 -16.87 8.62 -2.96
N ILE A 61 -16.03 7.86 -3.64
CA ILE A 61 -15.21 8.35 -4.76
C ILE A 61 -15.35 7.36 -5.91
N LEU A 62 -15.78 7.86 -7.08
CA LEU A 62 -16.02 7.03 -8.27
C LEU A 62 -16.94 5.81 -8.02
N GLY A 63 -17.88 5.93 -7.09
CA GLY A 63 -18.82 4.86 -6.74
C GLY A 63 -18.34 3.87 -5.68
N TYR A 64 -17.09 3.98 -5.21
CA TYR A 64 -16.56 3.19 -4.10
C TYR A 64 -16.77 3.91 -2.77
N GLY A 65 -17.23 3.20 -1.76
CA GLY A 65 -17.14 3.66 -0.38
C GLY A 65 -15.69 3.57 0.08
N ILE A 66 -15.22 4.61 0.76
CA ILE A 66 -13.83 4.73 1.19
C ILE A 66 -13.73 4.38 2.68
N ASP A 67 -12.72 3.58 3.01
CA ASP A 67 -12.31 3.27 4.38
C ASP A 67 -10.84 3.68 4.60
N PRO A 68 -10.61 4.92 5.05
CA PRO A 68 -9.27 5.41 5.32
C PRO A 68 -8.55 4.66 6.46
N SER A 69 -9.31 4.02 7.35
CA SER A 69 -8.74 3.33 8.52
C SER A 69 -7.86 2.15 8.09
N GLU A 70 -8.13 1.55 6.93
CA GLU A 70 -7.29 0.50 6.36
C GLU A 70 -5.96 1.04 5.83
N VAL A 71 -5.94 2.28 5.33
CA VAL A 71 -4.70 2.97 4.95
C VAL A 71 -3.88 3.33 6.20
N ASP A 72 -4.53 3.82 7.26
CA ASP A 72 -3.88 4.10 8.55
C ASP A 72 -3.31 2.83 9.20
N ARG A 73 -3.98 1.69 9.02
CA ARG A 73 -3.60 0.40 9.61
C ARG A 73 -2.48 -0.30 8.84
N VAL A 74 -2.46 -0.20 7.51
CA VAL A 74 -1.53 -0.95 6.65
C VAL A 74 -0.55 -0.03 5.93
N GLY A 75 -1.07 0.96 5.20
CA GLY A 75 -0.25 1.84 4.36
C GLY A 75 0.71 2.72 5.16
N VAL A 76 0.21 3.40 6.19
CA VAL A 76 1.00 4.33 7.01
C VAL A 76 2.15 3.60 7.72
N PRO A 77 1.93 2.47 8.43
CA PRO A 77 3.01 1.73 9.06
C PRO A 77 4.01 1.15 8.05
N ALA A 78 3.55 0.67 6.89
CA ALA A 78 4.45 0.16 5.85
C ALA A 78 5.39 1.25 5.31
N ILE A 79 4.87 2.46 5.10
CA ILE A 79 5.66 3.63 4.67
C ILE A 79 6.64 4.04 5.78
N GLN A 80 6.19 4.15 7.03
CA GLN A 80 7.04 4.51 8.16
C GLN A 80 8.16 3.49 8.40
N ASN A 81 7.86 2.19 8.27
CA ASN A 81 8.85 1.12 8.36
C ASN A 81 9.91 1.29 7.28
N ALA A 82 9.50 1.49 6.03
CA ALA A 82 10.42 1.64 4.91
C ALA A 82 11.32 2.88 5.04
N VAL A 83 10.82 3.99 5.58
CA VAL A 83 11.64 5.19 5.86
C VAL A 83 12.78 4.89 6.85
N GLY A 84 12.53 4.05 7.86
CA GLY A 84 13.53 3.70 8.87
C GLY A 84 14.43 2.52 8.50
N ASN A 85 13.91 1.59 7.70
CA ASN A 85 14.47 0.24 7.55
C ASN A 85 14.70 -0.19 6.10
N CYS A 86 14.47 0.67 5.10
CA CYS A 86 14.68 0.33 3.70
C CYS A 86 15.54 1.34 2.92
N GLU A 87 16.21 0.83 1.89
CA GLU A 87 16.94 1.68 0.93
C GLU A 87 16.00 2.37 -0.07
N ILE A 88 14.88 1.70 -0.41
CA ILE A 88 13.88 2.19 -1.36
C ILE A 88 12.50 2.18 -0.71
N LEU A 89 11.90 3.36 -0.62
CA LEU A 89 10.48 3.53 -0.32
C LEU A 89 9.68 3.52 -1.61
N VAL A 90 8.70 2.63 -1.71
CA VAL A 90 7.72 2.57 -2.79
C VAL A 90 6.37 3.01 -2.28
N ILE A 91 5.75 3.92 -3.01
CA ILE A 91 4.35 4.30 -2.87
C ILE A 91 3.77 4.23 -4.29
N ASP A 92 3.10 3.13 -4.60
CA ASP A 92 2.59 2.86 -5.96
C ASP A 92 1.58 3.91 -6.43
N GLU A 93 0.67 4.32 -5.55
CA GLU A 93 -0.38 5.29 -5.86
C GLU A 93 -0.53 6.33 -4.73
N VAL A 94 -0.53 7.60 -5.14
CA VAL A 94 -0.94 8.73 -4.30
C VAL A 94 -2.15 9.37 -4.97
N GLY A 95 -3.31 9.20 -4.36
CA GLY A 95 -4.55 9.63 -4.98
C GLY A 95 -5.70 9.67 -4.01
N LYS A 96 -6.90 9.88 -4.56
CA LYS A 96 -8.10 10.15 -3.79
C LYS A 96 -8.47 9.09 -2.75
N PHE A 97 -8.01 7.85 -2.85
CA PHE A 97 -8.30 6.85 -1.81
C PHE A 97 -7.33 6.94 -0.64
N SER A 98 -6.03 7.15 -0.91
CA SER A 98 -5.01 7.20 0.12
C SER A 98 -5.01 8.52 0.90
N VAL A 99 -5.29 9.65 0.24
CA VAL A 99 -5.28 10.98 0.90
C VAL A 99 -6.47 11.25 1.82
N GLU A 100 -7.45 10.35 1.87
CA GLU A 100 -8.55 10.44 2.86
C GLU A 100 -8.11 9.94 4.24
N SER A 101 -6.93 9.31 4.34
CA SER A 101 -6.25 9.05 5.60
C SER A 101 -5.40 10.25 5.98
N GLU A 102 -5.63 10.80 7.17
CA GLU A 102 -4.81 11.91 7.68
C GLU A 102 -3.37 11.46 7.95
N GLY A 103 -3.15 10.19 8.34
CA GLY A 103 -1.80 9.67 8.58
C GLY A 103 -0.97 9.50 7.31
N PHE A 104 -1.62 9.47 6.14
CA PHE A 104 -0.96 9.38 4.84
C PHE A 104 -0.49 10.75 4.31
N VAL A 105 -1.09 11.86 4.76
CA VAL A 105 -0.84 13.23 4.29
C VAL A 105 0.17 13.95 5.16
#